data_AF-A2ZED2-F1
#
_entry.id   AF-A2ZED2-F1
#
_cell.length_a   1.000
_cell.length_b   1.000
_cell.length_c   1.000
_cell.angle_alpha   90.00
_cell.angle_beta   90.00
_cell.angle_gamma   90.00
#
_symmetry.space_group_name_H-M   'P 1'
#
loop_
_entity.id
_entity.type
_entity.pdbx_description
1 polymer ?
#
loop_
_entity_poly.entity_id
_entity_poly.type
_entity_poly.pdbx_seq_one_letter_code
_entity_poly.pdbx_strand_id
1 'polypeptide(L)'
;MEYHNTTDENILLAFKAGLSNQSDVLSSWKKGTDFCQWPGVLCSLKHKHRVTVLNLSSESLAGTITPSIGNLTFLKILDLSGNNLDGEIPSSIGRLARLQFLDLSNNSLYGDITSDLKNCTSLQGISLKSNYLTGEIPAWLGALPSLKLIYLQKNSFTGSIPTSLANLSSLSRNLSHHEST
;
A
#
# COMPACT_ATOMS: atom_id res chain seq x y z
N MET A 1 23.63 24.43 10.43
CA MET A 1 22.27 24.56 9.88
C MET A 1 21.79 23.14 9.63
N GLU A 2 20.96 22.63 10.54
CA GLU A 2 20.49 21.24 10.58
C GLU A 2 19.49 21.01 9.44
N TYR A 3 19.83 20.13 8.51
CA TYR A 3 18.85 19.62 7.56
C TYR A 3 17.82 18.79 8.33
N HIS A 4 16.53 19.07 8.13
CA HIS A 4 15.40 18.26 8.61
C HIS A 4 15.52 16.83 8.07
N ASN A 5 16.33 16.00 8.72
CA ASN A 5 16.37 14.57 8.48
C ASN A 5 15.34 13.95 9.45
N THR A 6 14.06 14.07 9.10
CA THR A 6 13.03 13.22 9.68
C THR A 6 13.31 11.80 9.21
N THR A 7 14.20 11.12 9.93
CA THR A 7 14.69 9.76 9.65
C THR A 7 13.51 8.84 9.33
N ASP A 8 13.66 7.96 8.34
CA ASP A 8 12.65 6.93 8.03
C ASP A 8 12.31 6.11 9.29
N GLU A 9 13.23 5.97 10.25
CA GLU A 9 13.00 5.48 11.62
C GLU A 9 11.80 6.14 12.31
N ASN A 10 11.75 7.47 12.36
CA ASN A 10 10.67 8.19 13.04
C ASN A 10 9.32 7.96 12.34
N ILE A 11 9.35 7.81 11.01
CA ILE A 11 8.15 7.51 10.21
C ILE A 11 7.65 6.10 10.52
N LEU A 12 8.55 5.11 10.56
CA LEU A 12 8.24 3.73 10.93
C LEU A 12 7.70 3.63 12.36
N LEU A 13 8.30 4.35 13.32
CA LEU A 13 7.81 4.39 14.70
C LEU A 13 6.44 5.09 14.81
N ALA A 14 6.20 6.16 14.04
CA ALA A 14 4.90 6.82 13.99
C ALA A 14 3.84 5.91 13.35
N PHE A 15 4.21 5.14 12.32
CA PHE A 15 3.33 4.12 11.73
C PHE A 15 2.95 3.06 12.77
N LYS A 16 3.95 2.48 13.45
CA LYS A 16 3.74 1.52 14.54
C LYS A 16 2.82 2.07 15.64
N ALA A 17 3.02 3.32 16.06
CA ALA A 17 2.24 3.94 17.12
C ALA A 17 0.76 4.16 16.77
N GLY A 18 0.40 4.21 15.48
CA GLY A 18 -0.99 4.36 15.04
C GLY A 18 -1.75 3.05 14.86
N LEU A 19 -1.09 1.90 15.01
CA LEU A 19 -1.75 0.59 14.99
C LEU A 19 -2.39 0.33 16.34
N SER A 20 -3.62 -0.19 16.34
CA SER A 20 -4.35 -0.59 17.55
C SER A 20 -3.87 -1.94 18.08
N ASN A 21 -3.46 -2.84 17.19
CA ASN A 21 -2.74 -4.07 17.55
C ASN A 21 -1.39 -4.10 16.83
N GLN A 22 -0.33 -4.24 17.61
CA GLN A 22 1.03 -4.40 17.11
C GLN A 22 1.42 -5.87 17.28
N SER A 23 1.81 -6.55 16.21
CA SER A 23 2.37 -7.89 16.31
C SER A 23 3.75 -7.88 16.98
N ASP A 24 4.12 -9.04 17.53
CA ASP A 24 5.45 -9.31 18.07
C ASP A 24 6.57 -8.95 17.07
N VAL A 25 6.31 -8.99 15.76
CA VAL A 25 7.25 -8.56 14.72
C VAL A 25 7.71 -7.11 14.93
N LEU A 26 6.81 -6.23 15.34
CA LEU A 26 7.07 -4.81 15.57
C LEU A 26 7.71 -4.56 16.94
N SER A 27 7.77 -5.54 17.85
CA SER A 27 8.37 -5.38 19.18
C SER A 27 9.86 -4.98 19.13
N SER A 28 10.54 -5.42 18.06
CA SER A 28 11.95 -5.12 17.77
C SER A 28 12.18 -3.69 17.27
N TRP A 29 11.13 -3.00 16.80
CA TRP A 29 11.22 -1.63 16.31
C TRP A 29 11.36 -0.67 17.48
N LYS A 30 12.61 -0.30 17.78
CA LYS A 30 12.99 0.52 18.94
C LYS A 30 13.89 1.67 18.49
N LYS A 31 13.57 2.87 18.96
CA LYS A 31 14.35 4.07 18.70
C LYS A 31 15.83 3.87 19.07
N GLY A 32 16.73 4.33 18.21
CA GLY A 32 18.18 4.25 18.40
C GLY A 32 18.80 2.93 17.95
N THR A 33 18.03 2.02 17.34
CA THR A 33 18.55 0.80 16.71
C THR A 33 18.58 0.96 15.18
N ASP A 34 19.41 0.16 14.50
CA ASP A 34 19.45 0.20 13.03
C ASP A 34 18.13 -0.34 12.45
N PHE A 35 17.26 0.57 12.03
CA PHE A 35 15.95 0.23 11.45
C PHE A 35 16.06 -0.53 10.13
N CYS A 36 17.23 -0.54 9.48
CA CYS A 36 17.46 -1.39 8.31
C CYS A 36 17.62 -2.87 8.66
N GLN A 37 17.75 -3.21 9.96
CA GLN A 37 17.72 -4.58 10.48
C GLN A 37 16.35 -4.97 11.06
N TRP A 38 15.38 -4.06 11.06
CA TRP A 38 14.06 -4.37 11.58
C TRP A 38 13.34 -5.37 10.67
N PRO A 39 12.66 -6.38 11.25
CA PRO A 39 11.82 -7.30 10.49
C PRO A 39 10.86 -6.52 9.58
N GLY A 40 10.80 -6.95 8.33
CA GLY A 40 9.96 -6.33 7.30
C GLY A 40 10.54 -5.07 6.63
N VAL A 41 11.68 -4.54 7.08
CA VAL A 41 12.28 -3.31 6.53
C VAL A 41 13.50 -3.65 5.67
N LEU A 42 13.54 -3.17 4.42
CA LEU A 42 14.76 -3.18 3.60
C LEU A 42 15.15 -1.79 3.14
N CYS A 43 16.40 -1.41 3.43
CA CYS A 43 16.96 -0.12 3.06
C CYS A 43 17.71 -0.16 1.71
N SER A 44 17.86 1.01 1.09
CA SER A 44 18.63 1.17 -0.13
C SER A 44 20.13 0.97 0.09
N LEU A 45 20.75 0.16 -0.77
CA LEU A 45 22.22 0.02 -0.84
C LEU A 45 22.91 1.30 -1.35
N LYS A 46 22.22 2.12 -2.16
CA LYS A 46 22.76 3.34 -2.76
C LYS A 46 22.49 4.58 -1.91
N HIS A 47 21.34 4.63 -1.25
CA HIS A 47 20.93 5.74 -0.40
C HIS A 47 20.81 5.25 1.04
N LYS A 48 21.92 5.33 1.78
CA LYS A 48 21.98 4.85 3.17
C LYS A 48 20.80 5.38 3.99
N HIS A 49 20.22 4.51 4.81
CA HIS A 49 19.10 4.83 5.70
C HIS A 49 17.83 5.33 4.99
N ARG A 50 17.60 4.90 3.74
CA ARG A 50 16.31 5.08 3.06
C ARG A 50 15.59 3.76 2.90
N VAL A 51 14.37 3.65 3.43
CA VAL A 51 13.51 2.46 3.30
C VAL A 51 13.03 2.34 1.85
N THR A 52 13.20 1.15 1.29
CA THR A 52 12.78 0.80 -0.08
C THR A 52 11.76 -0.31 -0.13
N VAL A 53 11.70 -1.16 0.90
CA VAL A 53 10.67 -2.17 1.07
C VAL A 53 10.18 -2.10 2.51
N LEU A 54 8.86 -2.10 2.65
CA LEU A 54 8.17 -2.41 3.89
C LEU A 54 7.25 -3.59 3.62
N ASN A 55 7.57 -4.75 4.20
CA ASN A 55 6.76 -5.96 4.13
C ASN A 55 6.37 -6.37 5.54
N LEU A 56 5.10 -6.18 5.87
CA LEU A 56 4.49 -6.59 7.13
C LEU A 56 3.26 -7.45 6.84
N SER A 57 3.33 -8.29 5.81
CA SER A 57 2.23 -9.16 5.42
C SER A 57 2.01 -10.28 6.42
N SER A 58 0.74 -10.62 6.67
CA SER A 58 0.33 -11.71 7.57
C SER A 58 0.84 -11.56 9.02
N GLU A 59 0.96 -10.33 9.48
CA GLU A 59 1.46 -9.99 10.81
C GLU A 59 0.34 -9.69 11.81
N SER A 60 -0.93 -10.04 11.52
CA SER A 60 -2.07 -9.80 12.42
C SER A 60 -2.18 -8.34 12.93
N LEU A 61 -1.69 -7.37 12.16
CA LEU A 61 -1.74 -5.95 12.52
C LEU A 61 -3.19 -5.45 12.48
N ALA A 62 -3.58 -4.60 13.42
CA ALA A 62 -4.92 -4.01 13.43
C ALA A 62 -4.88 -2.49 13.59
N GLY A 63 -5.98 -1.85 13.20
CA GLY A 63 -6.15 -0.40 13.16
C GLY A 63 -5.87 0.17 11.78
N THR A 64 -5.66 1.49 11.70
CA THR A 64 -5.63 2.19 10.42
C THR A 64 -4.23 2.33 9.83
N ILE A 65 -4.14 2.37 8.50
CA ILE A 65 -2.91 2.78 7.80
C ILE A 65 -2.71 4.28 8.03
N THR A 66 -1.74 4.64 8.88
CA THR A 66 -1.50 6.05 9.19
C THR A 66 -0.96 6.86 8.01
N PRO A 67 -1.32 8.15 7.86
CA PRO A 67 -0.83 8.99 6.77
C PRO A 67 0.69 9.19 6.74
N SER A 68 1.40 8.93 7.84
CA SER A 68 2.87 9.05 7.92
C SER A 68 3.59 8.15 6.93
N ILE A 69 2.99 7.02 6.52
CA ILE A 69 3.58 6.09 5.55
C ILE A 69 3.96 6.77 4.23
N GLY A 70 3.21 7.80 3.84
CA GLY A 70 3.47 8.60 2.63
C GLY A 70 4.78 9.40 2.66
N ASN A 71 5.45 9.47 3.81
CA ASN A 71 6.73 10.16 3.95
C ASN A 71 7.95 9.24 3.70
N LEU A 72 7.75 7.92 3.53
CA LEU A 72 8.80 6.99 3.09
C LEU A 72 9.07 7.13 1.58
N THR A 73 9.53 8.31 1.16
CA THR A 73 9.58 8.70 -0.28
C THR A 73 10.48 7.84 -1.18
N PHE A 74 11.29 6.94 -0.61
CA PHE A 74 12.12 5.96 -1.33
C PHE A 74 11.47 4.59 -1.46
N LEU A 75 10.29 4.39 -0.87
CA LEU A 75 9.57 3.13 -0.87
C LEU A 75 9.22 2.70 -2.30
N LYS A 76 9.55 1.45 -2.62
CA LYS A 76 9.25 0.78 -3.87
C LYS A 76 8.23 -0.32 -3.69
N ILE A 77 8.23 -0.97 -2.54
CA ILE A 77 7.31 -2.05 -2.20
C ILE A 77 6.69 -1.75 -0.86
N LEU A 78 5.37 -1.68 -0.83
CA LEU A 78 4.56 -1.65 0.39
C LEU A 78 3.65 -2.86 0.38
N ASP A 79 3.91 -3.80 1.27
CA ASP A 79 3.08 -4.99 1.45
C ASP A 79 2.56 -5.03 2.89
N LEU A 80 1.26 -4.80 3.04
CA LEU A 80 0.51 -4.88 4.30
C LEU A 80 -0.60 -5.93 4.20
N SER A 81 -0.48 -6.87 3.25
CA SER A 81 -1.53 -7.84 2.96
C SER A 81 -1.75 -8.84 4.09
N GLY A 82 -2.97 -9.39 4.22
CA GLY A 82 -3.26 -10.44 5.20
C GLY A 82 -3.24 -9.97 6.66
N ASN A 83 -3.61 -8.72 6.92
CA ASN A 83 -3.71 -8.17 8.27
C ASN A 83 -5.19 -7.89 8.63
N ASN A 84 -5.42 -7.30 9.80
CA ASN A 84 -6.71 -6.83 10.29
C ASN A 84 -6.82 -5.29 10.20
N LEU A 85 -6.19 -4.68 9.19
CA LEU A 85 -6.20 -3.23 9.02
C LEU A 85 -7.58 -2.75 8.56
N ASP A 86 -8.02 -1.61 9.08
CA ASP A 86 -9.29 -0.97 8.76
C ASP A 86 -9.10 0.50 8.34
N GLY A 87 -10.22 1.21 8.14
CA GLY A 87 -10.20 2.58 7.67
C GLY A 87 -10.07 2.70 6.14
N GLU A 88 -9.92 3.94 5.71
CA GLU A 88 -9.70 4.28 4.29
C GLU A 88 -8.22 4.18 3.90
N ILE A 89 -7.97 4.00 2.61
CA ILE A 89 -6.62 4.09 2.06
C ILE A 89 -6.16 5.56 2.14
N PRO A 90 -5.09 5.88 2.89
CA PRO A 90 -4.68 7.28 3.08
C PRO A 90 -4.17 7.88 1.76
N SER A 91 -4.65 9.08 1.43
CA SER A 91 -4.21 9.86 0.26
C SER A 91 -2.70 10.10 0.21
N SER A 92 -2.03 10.10 1.36
CA SER A 92 -0.59 10.30 1.45
C SER A 92 0.23 9.22 0.74
N ILE A 93 -0.33 8.02 0.48
CA ILE A 93 0.33 6.99 -0.36
C ILE A 93 0.62 7.54 -1.76
N GLY A 94 -0.19 8.47 -2.27
CA GLY A 94 0.07 9.16 -3.54
C GLY A 94 1.38 9.96 -3.59
N ARG A 95 2.02 10.23 -2.44
CA ARG A 95 3.35 10.87 -2.38
C ARG A 95 4.50 9.92 -2.72
N LEU A 96 4.24 8.62 -2.75
CA LEU A 96 5.24 7.58 -2.98
C LEU A 96 5.51 7.39 -4.48
N ALA A 97 6.05 8.40 -5.15
CA ALA A 97 6.28 8.40 -6.61
C ALA A 97 7.19 7.26 -7.12
N ARG A 98 7.96 6.63 -6.23
CA ARG A 98 8.84 5.49 -6.51
C ARG A 98 8.19 4.13 -6.28
N LEU A 99 6.95 4.10 -5.77
CA LEU A 99 6.23 2.87 -5.46
C LEU A 99 5.98 2.08 -6.74
N GLN A 100 6.37 0.81 -6.70
CA GLN A 100 6.26 -0.15 -7.80
C GLN A 100 5.21 -1.21 -7.48
N PHE A 101 5.10 -1.61 -6.22
CA PHE A 101 4.12 -2.60 -5.78
C PHE A 101 3.44 -2.12 -4.51
N LEU A 102 2.10 -2.14 -4.55
CA LEU A 102 1.23 -1.87 -3.42
C LEU A 102 0.33 -3.08 -3.21
N ASP A 103 0.51 -3.80 -2.10
CA ASP A 103 -0.39 -4.87 -1.70
C ASP A 103 -1.04 -4.55 -0.35
N LEU A 104 -2.34 -4.31 -0.40
CA LEU A 104 -3.20 -4.09 0.76
C LEU A 104 -4.30 -5.17 0.85
N SER A 105 -4.13 -6.28 0.13
CA SER A 105 -5.17 -7.31 0.02
C SER A 105 -5.41 -8.06 1.31
N ASN A 106 -6.60 -8.65 1.45
CA ASN A 106 -7.01 -9.41 2.63
C ASN A 106 -6.88 -8.58 3.92
N ASN A 107 -7.57 -7.45 3.96
CA ASN A 107 -7.73 -6.58 5.13
C ASN A 107 -9.23 -6.23 5.28
N SER A 108 -9.54 -5.24 6.12
CA SER A 108 -10.89 -4.69 6.31
C SER A 108 -10.99 -3.22 5.86
N LEU A 109 -10.24 -2.84 4.82
CA LEU A 109 -10.22 -1.46 4.30
C LEU A 109 -11.54 -1.12 3.60
N TYR A 110 -12.02 0.11 3.74
CA TYR A 110 -13.26 0.59 3.14
C TYR A 110 -13.10 1.95 2.46
N GLY A 111 -14.18 2.44 1.86
CA GLY A 111 -14.19 3.68 1.09
C GLY A 111 -13.65 3.49 -0.33
N ASP A 112 -13.41 4.61 -1.02
CA ASP A 112 -13.05 4.61 -2.43
C ASP A 112 -11.53 4.50 -2.63
N ILE A 113 -11.12 4.09 -3.84
CA ILE A 113 -9.71 4.18 -4.23
C ILE A 113 -9.35 5.66 -4.40
N THR A 114 -8.55 6.19 -3.48
CA THR A 114 -8.13 7.61 -3.50
C THR A 114 -7.47 7.99 -4.83
N SER A 115 -7.91 9.13 -5.39
CA SER A 115 -7.39 9.65 -6.66
C SER A 115 -5.91 10.05 -6.59
N ASP A 116 -5.34 10.24 -5.40
CA ASP A 116 -3.94 10.57 -5.20
C ASP A 116 -2.99 9.46 -5.67
N LEU A 117 -3.47 8.21 -5.74
CA LEU A 117 -2.70 7.08 -6.29
C LEU A 117 -2.34 7.26 -7.77
N LYS A 118 -3.00 8.17 -8.50
CA LYS A 118 -2.59 8.56 -9.86
C LYS A 118 -1.16 9.11 -9.93
N ASN A 119 -0.65 9.63 -8.81
CA ASN A 119 0.70 10.21 -8.71
C ASN A 119 1.79 9.12 -8.56
N CYS A 120 1.42 7.87 -8.28
CA CYS A 120 2.34 6.74 -8.22
C CYS A 120 2.67 6.24 -9.64
N THR A 121 3.32 7.08 -10.46
CA THR A 121 3.58 6.79 -11.89
C THR A 121 4.51 5.59 -12.13
N SER A 122 5.29 5.19 -11.12
CA SER A 122 6.14 4.00 -11.15
C SER A 122 5.40 2.69 -10.83
N LEU A 123 4.11 2.76 -10.50
CA LEU A 123 3.34 1.61 -10.01
C LEU A 123 3.17 0.57 -11.11
N GLN A 124 3.59 -0.65 -10.82
CA GLN A 124 3.56 -1.80 -11.71
C GLN A 124 2.49 -2.81 -11.31
N GLY A 125 2.25 -2.95 -10.00
CA GLY A 125 1.21 -3.81 -9.46
C GLY A 125 0.47 -3.17 -8.30
N ILE A 126 -0.85 -3.33 -8.31
CA ILE A 126 -1.73 -2.98 -7.20
C ILE A 126 -2.65 -4.14 -6.86
N SER A 127 -2.69 -4.51 -5.59
CA SER A 127 -3.59 -5.53 -5.06
C SER A 127 -4.38 -4.95 -3.89
N LEU A 128 -5.68 -4.80 -4.09
CA LEU A 128 -6.67 -4.37 -3.09
C LEU A 128 -7.74 -5.45 -2.85
N LYS A 129 -7.49 -6.65 -3.37
CA LYS A 129 -8.40 -7.80 -3.31
C LYS A 129 -8.84 -8.12 -1.88
N SER A 130 -10.05 -8.61 -1.68
CA SER A 130 -10.58 -9.05 -0.38
C SER A 130 -10.53 -7.91 0.66
N ASN A 131 -11.27 -6.85 0.40
CA ASN A 131 -11.50 -5.72 1.31
C ASN A 131 -13.00 -5.33 1.21
N TYR A 132 -13.37 -4.20 1.82
CA TYR A 132 -14.71 -3.61 1.76
C TYR A 132 -14.74 -2.31 0.95
N LEU A 133 -13.86 -2.16 -0.05
CA LEU A 133 -13.78 -0.94 -0.85
C LEU A 133 -15.04 -0.75 -1.69
N THR A 134 -15.45 0.51 -1.83
CA THR A 134 -16.69 0.95 -2.50
C THR A 134 -16.38 1.87 -3.68
N GLY A 135 -17.43 2.51 -4.23
CA GLY A 135 -17.31 3.44 -5.34
C GLY A 135 -17.08 2.75 -6.68
N GLU A 136 -16.73 3.53 -7.68
CA GLU A 136 -16.39 3.01 -9.00
C GLU A 136 -14.90 2.69 -9.10
N ILE A 137 -14.55 1.71 -9.93
CA ILE A 137 -13.14 1.46 -10.27
C ILE A 137 -12.64 2.67 -11.08
N PRO A 138 -11.60 3.40 -10.66
CA PRO A 138 -11.23 4.61 -11.36
C PRO A 138 -10.53 4.36 -12.71
N ALA A 139 -11.00 5.05 -13.76
CA ALA A 139 -10.44 4.92 -15.11
C ALA A 139 -8.95 5.32 -15.20
N TRP A 140 -8.46 6.18 -14.30
CA TRP A 140 -7.06 6.61 -14.26
C TRP A 140 -6.09 5.47 -13.93
N LEU A 141 -6.56 4.35 -13.33
CA LEU A 141 -5.73 3.16 -13.13
C LEU A 141 -5.18 2.65 -14.47
N GLY A 142 -6.01 2.67 -15.52
CA GLY A 142 -5.59 2.26 -16.87
C GLY A 142 -4.69 3.26 -17.59
N ALA A 143 -4.55 4.47 -17.05
CA ALA A 143 -3.66 5.50 -17.57
C ALA A 143 -2.27 5.50 -16.89
N LEU A 144 -2.07 4.68 -15.85
CA LEU A 144 -0.76 4.58 -15.19
C LEU A 144 0.25 3.90 -16.13
N PRO A 145 1.37 4.56 -16.47
CA PRO A 145 2.22 4.15 -17.58
C PRO A 145 2.96 2.84 -17.35
N SER A 146 3.16 2.45 -16.09
CA SER A 146 3.92 1.25 -15.71
C SER A 146 3.04 0.09 -15.25
N LEU A 147 1.73 0.30 -15.12
CA LEU A 147 0.83 -0.63 -14.44
C LEU A 147 0.55 -1.86 -15.31
N LYS A 148 0.70 -3.05 -14.71
CA LYS A 148 0.57 -4.35 -15.39
C LYS A 148 -0.34 -5.31 -14.64
N LEU A 149 -0.35 -5.22 -13.31
CA LEU A 149 -1.05 -6.15 -12.43
C LEU A 149 -2.08 -5.39 -11.60
N ILE A 150 -3.35 -5.82 -11.68
CA ILE A 150 -4.45 -5.26 -10.90
C ILE A 150 -5.26 -6.40 -10.29
N TYR A 151 -5.41 -6.37 -8.96
CA TYR A 151 -6.28 -7.30 -8.24
C TYR A 151 -7.27 -6.52 -7.37
N LEU A 152 -8.54 -6.50 -7.77
CA LEU A 152 -9.63 -5.74 -7.12
C LEU A 152 -10.80 -6.62 -6.65
N GLN A 153 -10.70 -7.93 -6.86
CA GLN A 153 -11.79 -8.89 -6.63
C GLN A 153 -12.18 -8.95 -5.15
N LYS A 154 -13.40 -9.38 -4.84
CA LYS A 154 -13.90 -9.48 -3.45
C LYS A 154 -13.84 -8.11 -2.74
N ASN A 155 -14.49 -7.13 -3.35
CA ASN A 155 -14.78 -5.80 -2.79
C ASN A 155 -16.25 -5.48 -3.07
N SER A 156 -16.69 -4.27 -2.70
CA SER A 156 -18.05 -3.76 -2.94
C SER A 156 -18.06 -2.66 -4.01
N PHE A 157 -17.19 -2.76 -5.02
CA PHE A 157 -17.16 -1.82 -6.15
C PHE A 157 -18.48 -1.86 -6.93
N THR A 158 -18.87 -0.69 -7.42
CA THR A 158 -20.07 -0.46 -8.22
C THR A 158 -19.68 0.07 -9.61
N GLY A 159 -20.68 0.23 -10.49
CA GLY A 159 -20.46 0.71 -11.85
C GLY A 159 -19.82 -0.34 -12.77
N SER A 160 -19.44 0.12 -13.96
CA SER A 160 -18.81 -0.73 -14.98
C SER A 160 -17.28 -0.72 -14.87
N ILE A 161 -16.64 -1.79 -15.30
CA ILE A 161 -15.19 -1.83 -15.48
C ILE A 161 -14.77 -0.78 -16.52
N PRO A 162 -13.88 0.18 -16.18
CA PRO A 162 -13.39 1.16 -17.14
C PRO A 162 -12.71 0.50 -18.35
N THR A 163 -13.05 0.96 -19.54
CA THR A 163 -12.45 0.47 -20.80
C THR A 163 -10.94 0.71 -20.86
N SER A 164 -10.43 1.70 -20.14
CA SER A 164 -8.99 1.94 -19.98
C SER A 164 -8.25 0.74 -19.36
N LEU A 165 -8.96 -0.12 -18.62
CA LEU A 165 -8.40 -1.34 -18.03
C LEU A 165 -8.50 -2.57 -18.96
N ALA A 166 -9.20 -2.48 -20.09
CA ALA A 166 -9.38 -3.59 -21.02
C ALA A 166 -8.05 -4.11 -21.60
N ASN A 167 -7.04 -3.25 -21.68
CA ASN A 167 -5.70 -3.59 -22.18
C ASN A 167 -4.80 -4.25 -21.11
N LEU A 168 -5.23 -4.28 -19.85
CA LEU A 168 -4.47 -4.92 -18.77
C LEU A 168 -4.85 -6.40 -18.71
N SER A 169 -3.94 -7.25 -19.21
CA SER A 169 -4.13 -8.70 -19.38
C SER A 169 -4.50 -9.49 -18.11
N SER A 170 -4.34 -8.89 -16.93
CA SER A 170 -4.68 -9.47 -15.62
C SER A 170 -6.16 -9.29 -15.23
N LEU A 171 -6.88 -8.36 -15.86
CA LEU A 171 -8.25 -7.99 -15.48
C LEU A 171 -9.31 -8.96 -16.04
N SER A 172 -9.12 -9.43 -17.28
CA SER A 172 -10.11 -10.20 -18.06
C SER A 172 -10.45 -11.58 -17.48
N ARG A 173 -9.63 -12.12 -16.57
CA ARG A 173 -9.80 -13.47 -16.03
C ARG A 173 -10.39 -13.50 -14.61
N ASN A 174 -10.59 -12.35 -13.96
CA ASN A 174 -10.71 -12.28 -12.50
C ASN A 174 -11.98 -11.55 -12.01
N LEU A 175 -12.68 -10.83 -12.89
CA LEU A 175 -14.00 -10.22 -12.60
C LEU A 175 -15.17 -11.08 -13.08
N SER A 176 -14.91 -12.11 -13.90
CA SER A 176 -15.91 -13.05 -14.43
C SER A 176 -16.55 -13.98 -13.38
N HIS A 177 -16.09 -13.95 -12.13
CA HIS A 177 -16.75 -14.67 -11.03
C HIS A 177 -17.84 -13.85 -10.31
N HIS A 178 -18.11 -12.62 -10.74
CA HIS A 178 -19.21 -11.79 -10.22
C HIS A 178 -20.51 -11.87 -11.03
N GLU A 179 -20.56 -12.63 -12.13
CA GLU A 179 -21.79 -12.84 -12.92
C GLU A 179 -22.51 -14.17 -12.62
N SER A 180 -22.34 -14.75 -11.42
CA SER A 180 -22.99 -16.03 -11.10
C SER A 180 -23.40 -16.13 -9.63
N THR A 181 -24.50 -15.45 -9.29
CA THR A 181 -25.62 -15.92 -8.43
C THR A 181 -26.74 -14.92 -8.51
#